data_AF-A0A2X3IGH7-F1
#
_entry.id   AF-A0A2X3IGH7-F1
#
_cell.length_a   1.000
_cell.length_b   1.000
_cell.length_c   1.000
_cell.angle_alpha   90.00
_cell.angle_beta   90.00
_cell.angle_gamma   90.00
#
_symmetry.space_group_name_H-M   'P 1'
#
loop_
_entity.id
_entity.type
_entity.pdbx_description
1 polymer ?
#
loop_
_entity_poly.entity_id
_entity_poly.type
_entity_poly.pdbx_seq_one_letter_code
_entity_poly.pdbx_strand_id
1 'polypeptide(L)'
;MVLTASLSAINSDVFGVGRMLHGMAEQGSAPKVFAKTSRRGIPWVTVMVMTIALLFAVYLNYIMPENVFLVIASLATFATVWVWIMILLSQIAFRRRLSPEEVKALKFKVPGGVVTTVIGLLFLAFIIALIGYHPDTRISLYVGMAWIALLLLGWVFKTRRERRLAQAQ
;
A
#
# COMPACT_ATOMS: atom_id res chain seq x y z
N MET A 1 -10.02 21.76 15.61
CA MET A 1 -9.87 21.57 14.16
C MET A 1 -8.96 20.39 13.83
N VAL A 2 -7.74 20.31 14.38
CA VAL A 2 -6.81 19.18 14.15
C VAL A 2 -7.45 17.83 14.50
N LEU A 3 -8.03 17.67 15.70
CA LEU A 3 -8.68 16.41 16.11
C LEU A 3 -9.80 15.98 15.15
N THR A 4 -10.67 16.90 14.74
CA THR A 4 -11.76 16.61 13.79
C THR A 4 -11.24 16.23 12.41
N ALA A 5 -10.20 16.91 11.91
CA ALA A 5 -9.57 16.60 10.64
C ALA A 5 -8.89 15.21 10.68
N SER A 6 -8.15 14.91 11.75
CA SER A 6 -7.52 13.60 11.96
C SER A 6 -8.55 12.47 12.04
N LEU A 7 -9.64 12.66 12.78
CA LEU A 7 -10.72 11.66 12.86
C LEU A 7 -11.41 11.43 11.51
N SER A 8 -11.65 12.49 10.75
CA SER A 8 -12.22 12.38 9.40
C SER A 8 -11.30 11.66 8.42
N ALA A 9 -10.00 11.93 8.48
CA ALA A 9 -8.99 11.27 7.66
C ALA A 9 -8.92 9.77 7.98
N ILE A 10 -8.82 9.40 9.26
CA ILE A 10 -8.79 8.00 9.71
C ILE A 10 -10.06 7.27 9.27
N ASN A 11 -11.23 7.89 9.42
CA ASN A 11 -12.49 7.29 8.99
C ASN A 11 -12.50 7.02 7.48
N SER A 12 -12.07 8.00 6.69
CA SER A 12 -11.98 7.87 5.23
C SER A 12 -10.98 6.79 4.79
N ASP A 13 -9.84 6.69 5.47
CA ASP A 13 -8.81 5.68 5.21
C ASP A 13 -9.33 4.28 5.52
N VAL A 14 -9.96 4.08 6.68
CA VAL A 14 -10.54 2.78 7.08
C VAL A 14 -11.62 2.34 6.08
N PHE A 15 -12.52 3.23 5.68
CA PHE A 15 -13.54 2.91 4.67
C PHE A 15 -12.94 2.67 3.27
N GLY A 16 -11.90 3.41 2.91
CA GLY A 16 -11.16 3.25 1.65
C GLY A 16 -10.47 1.88 1.56
N VAL A 17 -9.63 1.56 2.54
CA VAL A 17 -8.94 0.26 2.66
C VAL A 17 -9.96 -0.86 2.75
N GLY A 18 -11.05 -0.66 3.50
CA GLY A 18 -12.16 -1.61 3.58
C GLY A 18 -12.69 -2.04 2.23
N ARG A 19 -13.06 -1.08 1.38
CA ARG A 19 -13.60 -1.36 0.04
C ARG A 19 -12.54 -1.93 -0.91
N MET A 20 -11.30 -1.45 -0.84
CA MET A 20 -10.20 -2.00 -1.65
C MET A 20 -9.94 -3.46 -1.31
N LEU A 21 -9.80 -3.81 -0.03
CA LEU A 21 -9.59 -5.19 0.41
C LEU A 21 -10.78 -6.09 0.09
N HIS A 22 -12.00 -5.57 0.21
CA HIS A 22 -13.21 -6.29 -0.17
C HIS A 22 -13.20 -6.66 -1.66
N GLY A 23 -12.97 -5.68 -2.55
CA GLY A 23 -12.89 -5.93 -4.00
C GLY A 23 -11.73 -6.86 -4.38
N MET A 24 -10.57 -6.73 -3.72
CA MET A 24 -9.46 -7.66 -3.91
C MET A 24 -9.81 -9.09 -3.46
N ALA A 25 -10.63 -9.26 -2.42
CA ALA A 25 -11.06 -10.57 -1.94
C ALA A 25 -12.10 -11.21 -2.88
N GLU A 26 -13.00 -10.40 -3.46
CA GLU A 26 -13.92 -10.85 -4.51
C GLU A 26 -13.18 -11.33 -5.77
N GLN A 27 -12.08 -10.66 -6.13
CA GLN A 27 -11.19 -11.04 -7.24
C GLN A 27 -10.23 -12.19 -6.88
N GLY A 28 -10.30 -12.76 -5.67
CA GLY A 28 -9.41 -13.84 -5.20
C GLY A 28 -7.98 -13.41 -4.84
N SER A 29 -7.65 -12.12 -4.98
CA SER A 29 -6.31 -11.58 -4.67
C SER A 29 -6.07 -11.43 -3.17
N ALA A 30 -7.11 -11.14 -2.37
CA ALA A 30 -7.05 -11.09 -0.91
C ALA A 30 -7.78 -12.28 -0.25
N PRO A 31 -7.48 -12.64 1.01
CA PRO A 31 -8.15 -13.73 1.71
C PRO A 31 -9.68 -13.56 1.73
N LYS A 32 -10.43 -14.64 1.50
CA LYS A 32 -11.91 -14.64 1.44
C LYS A 32 -12.60 -14.02 2.66
N VAL A 33 -11.92 -13.98 3.81
CA VAL A 33 -12.45 -13.33 5.03
C VAL A 33 -12.71 -11.83 4.81
N PHE A 34 -11.91 -11.15 3.98
CA PHE A 34 -12.10 -9.74 3.65
C PHE A 34 -13.28 -9.48 2.69
N ALA A 35 -13.82 -10.52 2.05
CA ALA A 35 -15.06 -10.42 1.28
C ALA A 35 -16.31 -10.34 2.19
N LYS A 36 -16.19 -10.55 3.51
CA LYS A 36 -17.34 -10.50 4.42
C LYS A 36 -17.73 -9.05 4.75
N THR A 37 -19.02 -8.74 4.57
CA THR A 37 -19.62 -7.45 4.94
C THR A 37 -20.66 -7.63 6.06
N SER A 38 -20.91 -6.56 6.80
CA SER A 38 -21.99 -6.50 7.80
C SER A 38 -23.35 -6.33 7.11
N ARG A 39 -24.45 -6.42 7.86
CA ARG A 39 -25.81 -6.15 7.34
C ARG A 39 -25.98 -4.78 6.66
N ARG A 40 -25.10 -3.82 6.97
CA ARG A 40 -25.09 -2.46 6.39
C ARG A 40 -24.08 -2.31 5.23
N GLY A 41 -23.52 -3.41 4.72
CA GLY A 41 -22.54 -3.39 3.63
C GLY A 41 -21.12 -2.97 4.05
N ILE A 42 -20.83 -2.89 5.35
CA ILE A 42 -19.53 -2.42 5.85
C ILE A 42 -18.55 -3.61 5.94
N PRO A 43 -17.34 -3.53 5.38
CA PRO A 43 -16.32 -4.58 5.47
C PRO A 43 -15.73 -4.64 6.89
N TRP A 44 -16.48 -5.25 7.81
CA TRP A 44 -16.20 -5.23 9.26
C TRP A 44 -14.88 -5.89 9.63
N VAL A 45 -14.42 -6.87 8.84
CA VAL A 45 -13.14 -7.55 9.05
C VAL A 45 -11.99 -6.56 8.91
N THR A 46 -12.03 -5.72 7.88
CA THR A 46 -11.01 -4.67 7.69
C THR A 46 -11.05 -3.68 8.84
N VAL A 47 -12.24 -3.23 9.26
CA VAL A 47 -12.40 -2.32 10.40
C VAL A 47 -11.74 -2.90 11.65
N MET A 48 -12.04 -4.17 11.97
CA MET A 48 -11.46 -4.87 13.12
C MET A 48 -9.93 -4.93 13.05
N VAL A 49 -9.38 -5.29 11.88
CA VAL A 49 -7.92 -5.37 11.67
C VAL A 49 -7.28 -3.98 11.86
N MET A 50 -7.87 -2.93 11.32
CA MET A 50 -7.35 -1.57 11.46
C MET A 50 -7.44 -1.07 12.91
N THR A 51 -8.52 -1.38 13.63
CA THR A 51 -8.64 -1.06 15.06
C THR A 51 -7.58 -1.76 15.89
N ILE A 52 -7.35 -3.06 15.66
CA ILE A 52 -6.29 -3.82 16.36
C ILE A 52 -4.91 -3.23 16.04
N ALA A 53 -4.64 -2.89 14.78
CA ALA A 53 -3.38 -2.27 14.38
C ALA A 53 -3.17 -0.90 15.08
N LEU A 54 -4.23 -0.09 15.20
CA LEU A 54 -4.17 1.18 15.92
C LEU A 54 -3.89 0.97 17.42
N LEU A 55 -4.60 0.03 18.07
CA LEU A 55 -4.36 -0.30 19.48
C LEU A 55 -2.93 -0.81 19.71
N PHE A 56 -2.42 -1.62 18.79
CA PHE A 56 -1.03 -2.09 18.82
C PHE A 56 -0.04 -0.94 18.66
N ALA A 57 -0.30 0.04 17.79
CA ALA A 57 0.52 1.24 17.66
C ALA A 57 0.52 2.09 18.93
N VAL A 58 -0.63 2.26 19.59
CA VAL A 58 -0.75 2.95 20.88
C VAL A 58 0.03 2.21 21.97
N TYR A 59 -0.08 0.88 22.00
CA TYR A 59 0.68 0.06 22.94
C TYR A 59 2.20 0.17 22.73
N LEU A 60 2.66 0.13 21.47
CA LEU A 60 4.07 0.38 21.14
C LEU A 60 4.51 1.79 21.57
N ASN A 61 3.65 2.79 21.45
CA ASN A 61 3.94 4.16 21.90
C ASN A 61 4.09 4.26 23.42
N TYR A 62 3.36 3.45 24.19
CA TYR A 62 3.53 3.40 25.64
C TYR A 62 4.88 2.81 26.06
N ILE A 63 5.38 1.78 25.35
CA ILE A 63 6.63 1.08 25.71
C ILE A 63 7.86 1.79 25.13
N MET A 64 7.75 2.39 23.95
CA MET A 64 8.87 3.00 23.22
C MET A 64 8.47 4.34 22.58
N PRO A 65 8.24 5.39 23.38
CA PRO A 65 7.67 6.65 22.90
C PRO A 65 8.59 7.39 21.91
N GLU A 66 9.90 7.38 22.14
CA GLU A 66 10.86 8.16 21.35
C GLU A 66 11.04 7.61 19.92
N ASN A 67 11.03 6.28 19.75
CA ASN A 67 11.32 5.65 18.46
C ASN A 67 10.06 5.24 17.70
N VAL A 68 8.92 5.00 18.34
CA VAL A 68 7.72 4.50 17.63
C VAL A 68 7.25 5.49 16.57
N PHE A 69 7.31 6.79 16.86
CA PHE A 69 6.88 7.82 15.92
C PHE A 69 7.79 7.82 14.71
N LEU A 70 9.11 7.76 14.92
CA LEU A 70 10.09 7.66 13.85
C LEU A 70 9.86 6.40 13.01
N VAL A 71 9.64 5.24 13.63
CA VAL A 71 9.40 3.97 12.90
C VAL A 71 8.11 4.03 12.07
N ILE A 72 7.00 4.50 12.64
CA ILE A 72 5.72 4.61 11.93
C ILE A 72 5.80 5.65 10.80
N ALA A 73 6.36 6.83 11.08
CA ALA A 73 6.56 7.86 10.07
C ALA A 73 7.45 7.35 8.93
N SER A 74 8.52 6.63 9.26
CA SER A 74 9.44 6.02 8.32
C SER A 74 8.77 4.98 7.42
N LEU A 75 7.94 4.11 8.00
CA LEU A 75 7.11 3.16 7.24
C LEU A 75 6.14 3.89 6.31
N ALA A 76 5.48 4.94 6.79
CA ALA A 76 4.53 5.71 5.99
C ALA A 76 5.21 6.45 4.83
N THR A 77 6.37 7.07 5.07
CA THR A 77 7.18 7.72 4.04
C THR A 77 7.62 6.72 2.98
N PHE A 78 8.17 5.57 3.41
CA PHE A 78 8.58 4.52 2.49
C PHE A 78 7.41 3.98 1.67
N ALA A 79 6.30 3.63 2.32
CA ALA A 79 5.10 3.12 1.67
C ALA A 79 4.55 4.12 0.65
N THR A 80 4.57 5.41 0.97
CA THR A 80 4.15 6.47 0.05
C THR A 80 5.00 6.48 -1.21
N VAL A 81 6.33 6.59 -1.08
CA VAL A 81 7.25 6.57 -2.23
C VAL A 81 7.09 5.29 -3.04
N TRP A 82 6.97 4.14 -2.37
CA TRP A 82 6.77 2.84 -3.00
C TRP A 82 5.48 2.78 -3.81
N VAL A 83 4.35 3.22 -3.24
CA VAL A 83 3.05 3.26 -3.94
C VAL A 83 3.14 4.14 -5.17
N TRP A 84 3.76 5.31 -5.10
CA TRP A 84 3.95 6.18 -6.26
C TRP A 84 4.78 5.53 -7.37
N ILE A 85 5.88 4.85 -7.01
CA ILE A 85 6.67 4.07 -7.97
C ILE A 85 5.79 3.01 -8.63
N MET A 86 5.04 2.24 -7.85
CA MET A 86 4.16 1.20 -8.38
C MET A 86 3.05 1.75 -9.29
N ILE A 87 2.49 2.91 -8.98
CA ILE A 87 1.51 3.61 -9.83
C ILE A 87 2.14 3.96 -11.18
N LEU A 88 3.30 4.61 -11.18
CA LEU A 88 4.01 5.00 -12.41
C LEU A 88 4.43 3.78 -13.24
N LEU A 89 4.96 2.74 -12.60
CA LEU A 89 5.31 1.49 -13.27
C LEU A 89 4.08 0.80 -13.87
N SER A 90 2.96 0.75 -13.14
CA SER A 90 1.70 0.21 -13.64
C SER A 90 1.17 1.01 -14.81
N GLN A 91 1.35 2.33 -14.80
CA GLN A 91 1.00 3.22 -15.91
C GLN A 91 1.85 2.93 -17.16
N ILE A 92 3.16 2.73 -17.01
CA ILE A 92 4.04 2.32 -18.11
C ILE A 92 3.63 0.93 -18.64
N ALA A 93 3.41 -0.03 -17.75
CA ALA A 93 3.00 -1.39 -18.12
C ALA A 93 1.65 -1.42 -18.83
N PHE A 94 0.68 -0.63 -18.36
CA PHE A 94 -0.62 -0.46 -18.99
C PHE A 94 -0.48 0.07 -20.42
N ARG A 95 0.31 1.14 -20.61
CA ARG A 95 0.57 1.71 -21.94
C ARG A 95 1.33 0.75 -22.87
N ARG A 96 2.25 -0.05 -22.33
CA ARG A 96 2.98 -1.07 -23.10
C ARG A 96 2.09 -2.23 -23.59
N ARG A 97 0.99 -2.50 -22.90
CA ARG A 97 0.03 -3.56 -23.26
C ARG A 97 -1.01 -3.12 -24.28
N LEU A 98 -1.15 -1.82 -24.52
CA LEU A 98 -2.12 -1.26 -25.47
C LEU A 98 -1.52 -1.14 -26.87
N SER A 99 -2.30 -1.48 -27.89
CA SER A 99 -1.97 -1.20 -29.29
C SER A 99 -1.92 0.31 -29.56
N PRO A 100 -1.13 0.79 -30.54
CA PRO A 100 -1.12 2.20 -30.95
C PRO A 100 -2.52 2.76 -31.29
N GLU A 101 -3.44 1.91 -31.75
CA GLU A 101 -4.82 2.29 -32.06
C GLU A 101 -5.66 2.45 -30.79
N GLU A 102 -5.49 1.55 -29.81
CA GLU A 102 -6.15 1.62 -28.49
C GLU A 102 -5.63 2.81 -27.67
N VAL A 103 -4.33 3.13 -27.79
CA VAL A 103 -3.73 4.34 -27.19
C VAL A 103 -4.33 5.62 -27.77
N LYS A 104 -4.67 5.64 -29.07
CA LYS A 104 -5.35 6.78 -29.71
C LYS A 104 -6.82 6.89 -29.30
N ALA A 105 -7.48 5.76 -29.01
CA ALA A 105 -8.87 5.68 -28.57
C ALA A 105 -9.10 6.05 -27.09
N LEU A 106 -8.03 6.19 -26.29
CA LEU A 106 -8.13 6.63 -24.89
C LEU A 106 -8.75 8.03 -24.78
N LYS A 107 -9.96 8.11 -24.21
CA LYS A 107 -10.67 9.37 -23.92
C LYS A 107 -9.91 10.27 -22.94
N PHE A 108 -9.07 9.70 -22.08
CA PHE A 108 -8.31 10.44 -21.07
C PHE A 108 -6.81 10.36 -21.39
N LYS A 109 -6.30 11.37 -22.10
CA LYS A 109 -4.87 11.48 -22.42
C LYS A 109 -4.15 12.16 -21.27
N VAL A 110 -3.23 11.44 -20.63
CA VAL A 110 -2.33 12.04 -19.64
C VAL A 110 -1.45 13.08 -20.35
N PRO A 111 -1.45 14.35 -19.92
CA PRO A 111 -0.56 15.37 -20.51
C PRO A 111 0.90 14.91 -20.36
N GLY A 112 1.64 14.87 -21.48
CA GLY A 112 3.03 14.41 -21.53
C GLY A 112 3.25 12.88 -21.61
N GLY A 113 2.19 12.06 -21.58
CA GLY A 113 2.26 10.63 -21.86
C GLY A 113 3.27 9.85 -21.00
N VAL A 114 4.15 9.08 -21.65
CA VAL A 114 5.19 8.28 -20.96
C VAL A 114 6.30 9.18 -20.41
N VAL A 115 6.56 10.35 -21.02
CA VAL A 115 7.64 11.26 -20.63
C VAL A 115 7.42 11.79 -19.22
N THR A 116 6.20 12.26 -18.91
CA THR A 116 5.84 12.71 -17.55
C THR A 116 5.93 11.58 -16.53
N THR A 117 5.63 10.35 -16.94
CA THR A 117 5.76 9.16 -16.07
C THR A 117 7.22 8.85 -15.75
N VAL A 118 8.11 8.95 -16.75
CA VAL A 118 9.57 8.74 -16.58
C VAL A 118 10.20 9.86 -15.74
N ILE A 119 9.83 11.12 -15.97
CA ILE A 119 10.28 12.24 -15.14
C ILE A 119 9.87 12.03 -13.69
N GLY A 120 8.62 11.62 -13.44
CA GLY A 120 8.15 11.28 -12.09
C GLY A 120 8.96 10.15 -11.45
N LEU A 121 9.32 9.12 -12.22
CA LEU A 121 10.12 8.01 -11.73
C LEU A 121 11.56 8.44 -11.38
N LEU A 122 12.17 9.29 -12.22
CA LEU A 122 13.49 9.87 -11.95
C LEU A 122 13.46 10.76 -10.70
N PHE A 123 12.38 11.53 -10.51
CA PHE A 123 12.19 12.34 -9.31
C PHE A 123 12.02 11.49 -8.05
N LEU A 124 11.29 10.38 -8.11
CA LEU A 124 11.17 9.45 -6.99
C LEU A 124 12.50 8.72 -6.69
N ALA A 125 13.28 8.37 -7.72
CA ALA A 125 14.62 7.83 -7.54
C ALA A 125 15.56 8.84 -6.86
N PHE A 126 15.44 10.12 -7.22
CA PHE A 126 16.14 11.22 -6.55
C PHE A 126 15.72 11.34 -5.07
N ILE A 127 14.42 11.26 -4.76
CA ILE A 127 13.94 11.24 -3.37
C ILE A 127 14.53 10.07 -2.59
N ILE A 128 14.57 8.86 -3.16
CA ILE A 128 15.19 7.70 -2.50
C ILE A 128 16.67 7.94 -2.22
N ALA A 129 17.41 8.53 -3.16
CA ALA A 129 18.80 8.89 -2.96
C ALA A 129 18.96 9.91 -1.81
N LEU A 130 18.08 10.92 -1.75
CA LEU A 130 18.06 11.92 -0.68
C LEU A 130 17.76 11.28 0.69
N ILE A 131 16.77 10.38 0.76
CA ILE A 131 16.46 9.60 1.97
C ILE A 131 17.67 8.75 2.40
N GLY A 132 18.38 8.16 1.44
CA GLY A 132 19.58 7.37 1.73
C GLY A 132 20.77 8.20 2.21
N TYR A 133 20.87 9.45 1.77
CA TYR A 133 21.94 10.38 2.10
C TYR A 133 21.79 10.97 3.51
N HIS A 134 20.57 11.32 3.92
CA HIS A 134 20.33 11.92 5.24
C HIS A 134 20.22 10.85 6.35
N PRO A 135 21.04 10.94 7.42
CA PRO A 135 21.05 9.95 8.51
C PRO A 135 19.68 9.73 9.14
N ASP A 136 18.92 10.81 9.34
CA ASP A 136 17.63 10.77 10.05
C ASP A 136 16.52 10.08 9.25
N THR A 137 16.58 10.13 7.92
CA THR A 137 15.55 9.55 7.04
C THR A 137 15.96 8.18 6.51
N ARG A 138 17.25 7.83 6.55
CA ARG A 138 17.81 6.55 6.10
C ARG A 138 17.16 5.34 6.78
N ILE A 139 16.71 5.52 8.02
CA ILE A 139 15.95 4.50 8.74
C ILE A 139 14.69 4.05 7.99
N SER A 140 14.07 4.94 7.19
CA SER A 140 12.93 4.60 6.32
C SER A 140 13.26 3.54 5.28
N LEU A 141 14.49 3.53 4.75
CA LEU A 141 14.90 2.50 3.79
C LEU A 141 15.07 1.16 4.48
N TYR A 142 15.72 1.10 5.64
CA TYR A 142 15.91 -0.16 6.37
C TYR A 142 14.58 -0.76 6.83
N VAL A 143 13.73 0.07 7.45
CA VAL A 143 12.42 -0.34 7.93
C VAL A 143 11.51 -0.74 6.77
N GLY A 144 11.56 0.00 5.66
CA GLY A 144 10.85 -0.33 4.41
C GLY A 144 11.30 -1.65 3.78
N MET A 145 12.60 -1.92 3.72
CA MET A 145 13.15 -3.18 3.22
C MET A 145 12.75 -4.36 4.10
N ALA A 146 12.80 -4.19 5.43
CA ALA A 146 12.30 -5.20 6.37
C ALA A 146 10.80 -5.47 6.16
N TRP A 147 10.01 -4.43 5.90
CA TRP A 147 8.59 -4.55 5.61
C TRP A 147 8.33 -5.30 4.29
N ILE A 148 9.05 -4.99 3.22
CA ILE A 148 8.96 -5.73 1.95
C ILE A 148 9.32 -7.20 2.16
N ALA A 149 10.38 -7.50 2.92
CA ALA A 149 10.77 -8.88 3.23
C ALA A 149 9.64 -9.61 3.96
N LEU A 150 9.00 -8.97 4.94
CA LEU A 150 7.85 -9.53 5.66
C LEU A 150 6.66 -9.81 4.73
N LEU A 151 6.34 -8.88 3.82
CA LEU A 151 5.27 -9.07 2.83
C LEU A 151 5.58 -10.22 1.87
N LEU A 152 6.82 -10.31 1.37
CA LEU A 152 7.28 -11.39 0.50
C LEU A 152 7.21 -12.75 1.20
N LEU A 153 7.64 -12.83 2.45
CA LEU A 153 7.50 -14.04 3.25
C LEU A 153 6.02 -14.43 3.39
N GLY A 154 5.15 -13.49 3.75
CA GLY A 154 3.71 -13.71 3.84
C GLY A 154 3.10 -14.21 2.53
N TRP A 155 3.52 -13.64 1.40
CA TRP A 155 3.10 -14.07 0.06
C TRP A 155 3.58 -15.50 -0.25
N VAL A 156 4.85 -15.82 0.00
CA VAL A 156 5.40 -17.17 -0.20
C VAL A 156 4.68 -18.19 0.67
N PHE A 157 4.39 -17.89 1.94
CA PHE A 157 3.64 -18.78 2.82
C PHE A 157 2.21 -19.02 2.32
N LYS A 158 1.52 -17.96 1.85
CA LYS A 158 0.18 -18.08 1.26
C LYS A 158 0.21 -18.97 0.01
N THR A 159 1.10 -18.69 -0.94
CA THR A 159 1.20 -19.45 -2.19
C THR A 159 1.62 -20.90 -1.95
N ARG A 160 2.52 -21.16 -0.98
CA ARG A 160 2.89 -22.53 -0.59
C ARG A 160 1.72 -23.29 0.04
N ARG A 161 0.91 -22.64 0.87
CA ARG A 161 -0.28 -23.24 1.48
C ARG A 161 -1.34 -23.57 0.42
N GLU A 162 -1.59 -22.66 -0.52
CA GLU A 162 -2.52 -22.88 -1.63
C GLU A 162 -2.07 -24.04 -2.52
N ARG A 163 -0.77 -24.12 -2.87
CA ARG A 163 -0.21 -25.24 -3.64
C ARG A 163 -0.32 -26.59 -2.91
N ARG A 164 -0.08 -26.63 -1.59
CA ARG A 164 -0.21 -27.86 -0.79
C ARG A 164 -1.65 -28.35 -0.72
N LEU A 165 -2.62 -27.43 -0.57
CA LEU A 165 -4.05 -27.79 -0.55
C LEU A 165 -4.52 -28.33 -1.90
N ALA A 166 -4.00 -27.79 -3.01
CA ALA A 166 -4.31 -28.26 -4.36
C ALA A 166 -3.68 -29.64 -4.71
N GLN A 167 -2.64 -30.07 -4.01
CA GLN A 167 -2.00 -31.39 -4.18
C GLN A 167 -2.63 -32.48 -3.30
N ALA A 168 -3.42 -32.10 -2.29
CA ALA A 168 -4.11 -33.00 -1.38
C ALA A 168 -5.57 -33.27 -1.81
N GLN A 169 -6.01 -32.71 -2.93
CA GLN A 169 -7.28 -32.97 -3.61
C GLN A 169 -7.02 -33.79 -4.87
#